data_AF-A0A2I0N9Z5-F1
#
_entry.id   AF-A0A2I0N9Z5-F1
#
_cell.length_a   1.000
_cell.length_b   1.000
_cell.length_c   1.000
_cell.angle_alpha   90.00
_cell.angle_beta   90.00
_cell.angle_gamma   90.00
#
_symmetry.space_group_name_H-M   'P 1'
#
loop_
_entity.id
_entity.type
_entity.pdbx_description
1 polymer ?
#
loop_
_entity_poly.entity_id
_entity_poly.type
_entity_poly.pdbx_seq_one_letter_code
_entity_poly.pdbx_strand_id
1 'polypeptide(L)'
;MAISRLSANAKAGRGNLQNNGKNTKAGRGNLQNNGKNTKAGRGNLQNNGKNAKAGRGNLQNNGKNAKAGRGNLQNNGKNTKRRKGWSAT
;
A
#
# COMPACT_ATOMS: atom_id res chain seq x y z
N MET A 1 -10.58 4.05 -14.93
CA MET A 1 -9.30 3.80 -15.63
C MET A 1 -8.24 3.35 -14.62
N ALA A 2 -7.60 2.22 -14.88
CA ALA A 2 -6.40 1.80 -14.15
C ALA A 2 -5.18 2.31 -14.92
N ILE A 3 -4.26 3.00 -14.24
CA ILE A 3 -3.01 3.44 -14.84
C ILE A 3 -1.98 2.34 -14.57
N SER A 4 -1.46 1.72 -15.62
CA SER A 4 -0.33 0.80 -15.54
C SER A 4 0.94 1.57 -15.87
N ARG A 5 1.91 1.61 -14.95
CA ARG A 5 3.23 2.23 -15.20
C ARG A 5 4.34 1.18 -15.10
N LEU A 6 5.32 1.26 -15.99
CA LEU A 6 6.60 0.52 -15.91
C LEU A 6 7.76 1.46 -15.53
N SER A 7 7.48 2.44 -14.68
CA SER A 7 8.47 3.41 -14.24
C SER A 7 9.08 2.98 -12.91
N ALA A 8 10.40 3.10 -12.76
CA ALA A 8 11.10 2.82 -11.50
C ALA A 8 10.45 3.53 -10.29
N ASN A 9 9.92 4.73 -10.51
CA ASN A 9 9.13 5.49 -9.54
C ASN A 9 7.78 5.91 -10.14
N ALA A 10 6.66 5.52 -9.52
CA ALA A 10 5.32 5.93 -9.94
C ALA A 10 4.58 6.73 -8.86
N LYS A 11 3.80 7.73 -9.29
CA LYS A 11 2.93 8.53 -8.43
C LYS A 11 1.56 8.74 -9.07
N ALA A 12 0.49 8.45 -8.33
CA ALA A 12 -0.88 8.75 -8.73
C ALA A 12 -1.63 9.50 -7.62
N GLY A 13 -2.47 10.46 -8.03
CA GLY A 13 -3.32 11.25 -7.12
C GLY A 13 -4.58 10.49 -6.70
N ARG A 14 -5.38 10.03 -7.67
CA ARG A 14 -6.64 9.30 -7.47
C ARG A 14 -6.79 8.17 -8.50
N GLY A 15 -7.55 7.13 -8.15
CA GLY A 15 -7.93 6.04 -9.06
C GLY A 15 -7.18 4.73 -8.79
N ASN A 16 -7.22 3.82 -9.77
CA ASN A 16 -6.54 2.53 -9.69
C ASN A 16 -5.15 2.63 -10.31
N LEU A 17 -4.12 2.17 -9.60
CA LEU A 17 -2.73 2.16 -10.06
C LEU A 17 -2.15 0.75 -9.95
N GLN A 18 -1.56 0.28 -11.05
CA GLN A 18 -0.75 -0.94 -11.11
C GLN A 18 0.68 -0.54 -11.47
N ASN A 19 1.66 -0.97 -10.68
CA ASN A 19 3.07 -0.68 -10.96
C ASN A 19 3.99 -1.85 -10.56
N ASN A 20 5.06 -2.05 -11.33
CA ASN A 20 6.17 -2.95 -10.97
C ASN A 20 7.46 -2.21 -10.61
N GLY A 21 7.44 -0.88 -10.60
CA GLY A 21 8.58 -0.03 -10.26
C GLY A 21 9.07 -0.18 -8.82
N LYS A 22 10.34 0.19 -8.57
CA LYS A 22 10.98 0.13 -7.25
C LYS A 22 10.21 0.89 -6.16
N ASN A 23 9.71 2.10 -6.44
CA ASN A 23 8.91 2.89 -5.50
C ASN A 23 7.57 3.31 -6.10
N THR A 24 6.49 3.16 -5.32
CA THR A 24 5.15 3.57 -5.76
C THR A 24 4.41 4.35 -4.69
N LYS A 25 3.79 5.47 -5.08
CA LYS A 25 2.98 6.30 -4.18
C LYS A 25 1.60 6.59 -4.76
N ALA A 26 0.53 6.25 -4.05
CA ALA A 26 -0.83 6.63 -4.41
C ALA A 26 -1.47 7.50 -3.32
N GLY A 27 -2.22 8.51 -3.75
CA GLY A 27 -3.02 9.37 -2.87
C GLY A 27 -4.30 8.67 -2.40
N ARG A 28 -5.23 8.40 -3.32
CA ARG A 28 -6.52 7.79 -3.02
C ARG A 28 -6.95 6.74 -4.06
N GLY A 29 -7.44 5.57 -3.64
CA GLY A 29 -7.95 4.52 -4.53
C GLY A 29 -7.27 3.16 -4.32
N ASN A 30 -7.33 2.29 -5.32
CA ASN A 30 -6.73 0.95 -5.24
C ASN A 30 -5.33 0.95 -5.84
N LEU A 31 -4.37 0.44 -5.09
CA LEU A 31 -2.98 0.32 -5.51
C LEU A 31 -2.52 -1.13 -5.45
N GLN A 32 -2.04 -1.65 -6.57
CA GLN A 32 -1.36 -2.94 -6.68
C GLN A 32 0.10 -2.71 -7.09
N ASN A 33 1.04 -3.28 -6.34
CA ASN A 33 2.46 -3.11 -6.61
C ASN A 33 3.31 -4.35 -6.27
N ASN A 34 4.19 -4.76 -7.19
CA ASN A 34 5.23 -5.79 -6.93
C ASN A 34 6.63 -5.19 -6.68
N GLY A 35 6.73 -3.87 -6.62
CA GLY A 35 7.98 -3.15 -6.37
C GLY A 35 8.54 -3.27 -4.95
N LYS A 36 9.74 -2.73 -4.70
CA LYS A 36 10.38 -2.81 -3.38
C LYS A 36 9.61 -2.07 -2.27
N ASN A 37 9.12 -0.86 -2.55
CA ASN A 37 8.54 0.04 -1.57
C ASN A 37 7.23 0.66 -2.07
N THR A 38 6.17 0.56 -1.26
CA THR A 38 4.85 1.06 -1.65
C THR A 38 4.22 1.90 -0.56
N LYS A 39 3.63 3.05 -0.94
CA LYS A 39 2.92 3.94 -0.02
C LYS A 39 1.55 4.34 -0.57
N ALA A 40 0.48 4.05 0.17
CA ALA A 40 -0.87 4.52 -0.13
C ALA A 40 -1.36 5.48 0.96
N GLY A 41 -2.00 6.58 0.54
CA GLY A 41 -2.67 7.52 1.43
C GLY A 41 -3.98 6.96 1.97
N ARG A 42 -4.94 6.70 1.08
CA ARG A 42 -6.29 6.22 1.44
C ARG A 42 -6.85 5.23 0.41
N GLY A 43 -7.33 4.05 0.83
CA GLY A 43 -7.95 3.04 -0.04
C GLY A 43 -7.38 1.65 0.19
N ASN A 44 -7.46 0.79 -0.84
CA ASN A 44 -6.95 -0.58 -0.77
C ASN A 44 -5.54 -0.64 -1.35
N LEU A 45 -4.59 -1.20 -0.59
CA LEU A 45 -3.22 -1.42 -1.02
C LEU A 45 -2.91 -2.92 -0.99
N GLN A 46 -2.55 -3.48 -2.13
CA GLN A 46 -1.97 -4.81 -2.28
C GLN A 46 -0.51 -4.67 -2.70
N ASN A 47 0.40 -5.23 -1.91
CA ASN A 47 1.82 -5.17 -2.18
C ASN A 47 2.50 -6.53 -2.04
N ASN A 48 3.19 -6.97 -3.08
CA ASN A 48 4.04 -8.17 -3.05
C ASN A 48 5.54 -7.82 -2.91
N GLY A 49 5.81 -6.58 -2.54
CA GLY A 49 7.14 -5.97 -2.41
C GLY A 49 7.90 -6.29 -1.14
N LYS A 50 8.96 -5.53 -0.83
CA LYS A 50 9.66 -5.66 0.46
C LYS A 50 8.93 -4.92 1.59
N ASN A 51 8.52 -3.67 1.34
CA ASN A 51 7.85 -2.83 2.33
C ASN A 51 6.56 -2.20 1.79
N ALA A 52 5.52 -2.19 2.61
CA ALA A 52 4.27 -1.49 2.34
C ALA A 52 3.85 -0.56 3.47
N LYS A 53 3.31 0.62 3.12
CA LYS A 53 2.75 1.58 4.08
C LYS A 53 1.40 2.12 3.61
N ALA A 54 0.37 1.96 4.43
CA ALA A 54 -0.97 2.54 4.18
C ALA A 54 -1.34 3.54 5.28
N GLY A 55 -1.94 4.67 4.89
CA GLY A 55 -2.47 5.67 5.82
C GLY A 55 -3.85 5.30 6.37
N ARG A 56 -4.84 5.17 5.48
CA ARG A 56 -6.23 4.78 5.79
C ARG A 56 -6.74 3.70 4.83
N GLY A 57 -7.43 2.67 5.31
CA GLY A 57 -8.07 1.63 4.49
C GLY A 57 -7.44 0.26 4.69
N ASN A 58 -7.56 -0.61 3.67
CA ASN A 58 -7.09 -2.00 3.75
C ASN A 58 -5.68 -2.12 3.17
N LEU A 59 -4.79 -2.75 3.93
CA LEU A 59 -3.44 -3.11 3.48
C LEU A 59 -3.29 -4.63 3.51
N GLN A 60 -3.01 -5.20 2.35
CA GLN A 60 -2.53 -6.56 2.17
C GLN A 60 -1.08 -6.51 1.69
N ASN A 61 -0.19 -7.14 2.44
CA ASN A 61 1.23 -7.18 2.11
C ASN A 61 1.78 -8.60 2.23
N ASN A 62 2.44 -9.07 1.20
CA ASN A 62 3.19 -10.34 1.24
C ASN A 62 4.70 -10.13 1.42
N GLY A 63 5.09 -8.88 1.68
CA GLY A 63 6.47 -8.45 1.87
C GLY A 63 7.01 -8.63 3.27
N LYS A 64 8.28 -8.25 3.47
CA LYS A 64 8.96 -8.33 4.78
C LYS A 64 8.33 -7.44 5.84
N ASN A 65 8.02 -6.18 5.49
CA ASN A 65 7.53 -5.19 6.44
C ASN A 65 6.22 -4.54 5.97
N ALA A 66 5.23 -4.45 6.85
CA ALA A 66 3.99 -3.72 6.60
C ALA A 66 3.68 -2.73 7.72
N LYS A 67 3.25 -1.52 7.35
CA LYS A 67 2.77 -0.50 8.30
C LYS A 67 1.43 0.07 7.87
N ALA A 68 0.41 -0.04 8.73
CA ALA A 68 -0.89 0.60 8.51
C ALA A 68 -1.20 1.63 9.58
N GLY A 69 -1.81 2.74 9.17
CA GLY A 69 -2.38 3.76 10.05
C GLY A 69 -3.74 3.30 10.60
N ARG A 70 -4.84 3.69 9.96
CA ARG A 70 -6.22 3.31 10.34
C ARG A 70 -6.83 2.34 9.30
N GLY A 71 -7.40 1.23 9.75
CA GLY A 71 -8.06 0.23 8.90
C GLY A 71 -7.42 -1.16 9.02
N ASN A 72 -7.77 -2.05 8.10
CA ASN A 72 -7.35 -3.44 8.17
C ASN A 72 -5.92 -3.62 7.65
N LEU A 73 -5.16 -4.47 8.34
CA LEU A 73 -3.81 -4.85 7.97
C LEU A 73 -3.69 -6.35 7.99
N GLN A 74 -3.46 -6.93 6.81
CA GLN A 74 -3.03 -8.31 6.63
C GLN A 74 -1.60 -8.28 6.10
N ASN A 75 -0.70 -8.98 6.79
CA ASN A 75 0.68 -9.09 6.39
C ASN A 75 1.21 -10.49 6.70
N ASN A 76 1.75 -11.17 5.69
CA ASN A 76 2.41 -12.46 5.87
C ASN A 76 3.93 -12.30 6.12
N GLY A 77 4.40 -11.05 6.21
CA GLY A 77 5.78 -10.71 6.50
C GLY A 77 6.20 -10.83 7.96
N LYS A 78 7.52 -10.73 8.17
CA LYS A 78 8.15 -10.79 9.49
C LYS A 78 7.76 -9.65 10.41
N ASN A 79 7.60 -8.43 9.90
CA ASN A 79 7.31 -7.25 10.72
C ASN A 79 6.01 -6.55 10.32
N THR A 80 5.08 -6.51 11.25
CA THR A 80 3.77 -5.88 11.07
C THR A 80 3.57 -4.80 12.12
N LYS A 81 3.34 -3.55 11.70
CA LYS A 81 3.01 -2.43 12.60
C LYS A 81 1.66 -1.82 12.23
N ARG A 82 0.69 -1.92 13.13
CA ARG A 82 -0.60 -1.23 13.03
C ARG A 82 -0.69 -0.15 14.10
N ARG A 83 -1.23 1.03 13.79
CA ARG A 83 -1.53 2.01 14.84
C ARG A 83 -2.68 1.46 15.69
N LYS A 84 -2.48 1.30 17.01
CA LYS A 84 -3.58 0.96 17.93
C LYS A 84 -4.61 2.11 17.91
N GLY A 85 -5.90 1.77 17.79
CA GLY A 85 -7.02 2.69 18.04
C GLY A 85 -7.56 3.46 16.84
N TRP A 86 -8.69 2.99 16.31
CA TRP A 86 -9.95 3.70 16.52
C TRP A 86 -10.93 2.64 17.03
N SER A 87 -11.16 2.60 18.35
CA SER A 87 -12.40 2.03 18.87
C SER A 87 -13.48 3.01 18.42
N ALA A 88 -14.40 2.57 17.57
CA ALA A 88 -15.66 3.28 17.45
C ALA A 88 -16.42 2.94 18.73
N THR A 89 -16.29 3.82 19.73
CA THR A 89 -17.35 3.97 20.72
C THR A 89 -18.41 4.85 20.09
#